data_AF-A0A165E673-F1
#
_entry.id   AF-A0A165E673-F1
#
_cell.length_a   1.000
_cell.length_b   1.000
_cell.length_c   1.000
_cell.angle_alpha   90.00
_cell.angle_beta   90.00
_cell.angle_gamma   90.00
#
_symmetry.space_group_name_H-M   'P 1'
#
loop_
_entity.id
_entity.type
_entity.pdbx_description
1 polymer ?
#
loop_
_entity_poly.entity_id
_entity_poly.type
_entity_poly.pdbx_seq_one_letter_code
_entity_poly.pdbx_strand_id
1 'polypeptide(L)'
;MVYAATHSSSAQAAANRLRLAADLHSPSAAPFRFPHPHPHPHPLSPADPLSLRLEPALVHSFLRSLAHLRLHLSFYAGAWDALSPGVFDMVLTSETIYRPSSLPALARCIQRCLAPSDSSASAAPSTGATPGGRAYVAAKEVYFGVGGSVREFAHVVRGQGMHVQRRWETREGSGRCVLELWRA
;
A
#
# COMPACT_ATOMS: atom_id res chain seq x y z
N MET A 1 -6.53 -2.17 1.38
CA MET A 1 -5.99 -2.10 0.00
C MET A 1 -4.48 -2.12 0.15
N VAL A 2 -3.82 -3.16 -0.34
CA VAL A 2 -2.35 -3.31 -0.25
C VAL A 2 -1.76 -2.75 -1.52
N TYR A 3 -0.85 -1.78 -1.40
CA TYR A 3 -0.10 -1.26 -2.54
C TYR A 3 1.28 -1.94 -2.57
N ALA A 4 1.68 -2.42 -3.75
CA ALA A 4 3.00 -2.96 -4.01
C ALA A 4 3.70 -2.10 -5.07
N ALA A 5 4.94 -1.73 -4.81
CA ALA A 5 5.79 -0.99 -5.75
C ALA A 5 7.20 -1.60 -5.72
N THR A 6 7.76 -1.86 -6.90
CA THR A 6 9.18 -2.19 -7.08
C THR A 6 9.92 -0.92 -7.50
N HIS A 7 11.15 -0.71 -7.04
CA HIS A 7 11.94 0.47 -7.42
C HIS A 7 13.39 0.12 -7.78
N SER A 8 13.86 0.81 -8.81
CA SER A 8 15.20 0.81 -9.38
C SER A 8 16.05 1.94 -8.78
N SER A 9 17.26 1.60 -8.29
CA SER A 9 18.50 2.36 -8.06
C SER A 9 18.49 3.72 -7.31
N SER A 10 19.56 3.94 -6.53
CA SER A 10 19.60 4.72 -5.28
C SER A 10 20.08 6.17 -5.38
N ALA A 11 20.14 6.79 -6.56
CA ALA A 11 20.68 8.15 -6.71
C ALA A 11 19.63 9.29 -6.69
N GLN A 12 18.33 8.97 -6.87
CA GLN A 12 17.26 9.96 -7.01
C GLN A 12 16.57 10.37 -5.68
N ALA A 13 16.97 9.77 -4.56
CA ALA A 13 16.20 9.80 -3.30
C ALA A 13 16.24 11.15 -2.56
N ALA A 14 17.28 11.97 -2.75
CA ALA A 14 17.43 13.24 -2.04
C ALA A 14 16.66 14.41 -2.70
N ALA A 15 16.57 14.44 -4.04
CA ALA A 15 15.88 15.51 -4.78
C ALA A 15 14.34 15.40 -4.72
N ASN A 16 13.80 14.23 -4.38
CA ASN A 16 12.36 13.97 -4.33
C ASN A 16 11.68 14.35 -2.99
N ARG A 17 12.43 14.82 -1.99
CA ARG A 17 11.88 15.13 -0.65
C ARG A 17 11.02 16.40 -0.57
N LEU A 18 10.95 17.22 -1.62
CA LEU A 18 10.24 18.51 -1.62
C LEU A 18 9.07 18.62 -2.63
N ARG A 19 8.71 17.54 -3.34
CA ARG A 19 7.64 17.57 -4.37
C ARG A 19 6.40 16.72 -4.08
N LEU A 20 6.33 16.06 -2.94
CA LEU A 20 5.19 15.16 -2.63
C LEU A 20 3.91 15.88 -2.17
N ALA A 21 3.96 17.18 -1.87
CA ALA A 21 2.78 17.94 -1.43
C ALA A 21 2.11 18.76 -2.55
N ALA A 22 2.81 19.09 -3.64
CA ALA A 22 2.29 20.03 -4.65
C ALA A 22 1.61 19.33 -5.84
N ASP A 23 1.99 18.10 -6.18
CA ASP A 23 1.53 17.44 -7.42
C ASP A 23 1.03 16.00 -7.17
N LEU A 24 0.03 15.82 -6.30
CA LEU A 24 -0.72 14.54 -6.19
C LEU A 24 -1.65 14.31 -7.41
N HIS A 25 -1.27 14.86 -8.54
CA HIS A 25 -2.19 15.23 -9.58
C HIS A 25 -1.59 14.88 -10.92
N SER A 26 -2.06 13.76 -11.48
CA SER A 26 -1.68 13.36 -12.83
C SER A 26 -2.04 14.49 -13.82
N PRO A 27 -1.06 15.00 -14.59
CA PRO A 27 -1.32 15.95 -15.67
C PRO A 27 -2.30 15.40 -16.70
N SER A 28 -2.31 14.07 -16.92
CA SER A 28 -3.26 13.40 -17.83
C SER A 28 -4.70 13.46 -17.33
N ALA A 29 -4.92 13.60 -16.03
CA ALA A 29 -6.26 13.76 -15.46
C ALA A 29 -6.74 15.22 -15.52
N ALA A 30 -5.87 16.19 -15.86
CA ALA A 30 -6.22 17.61 -15.88
C ALA A 30 -7.48 17.97 -16.69
N PRO A 31 -7.69 17.49 -17.92
CA PRO A 31 -8.90 17.82 -18.70
C PRO A 31 -10.17 17.14 -18.17
N PHE A 32 -10.04 16.14 -17.28
CA PHE A 32 -11.15 15.43 -16.65
C PHE A 32 -11.42 15.91 -15.22
N ARG A 33 -10.65 16.88 -14.73
CA ARG A 33 -10.94 17.59 -13.48
C ARG A 33 -12.02 18.60 -13.78
N PHE A 34 -13.19 18.40 -13.20
CA PHE A 34 -14.37 19.25 -13.29
C PHE A 34 -14.11 20.68 -13.81
N PRO A 35 -14.68 20.99 -14.98
CA PRO A 35 -15.58 22.11 -15.10
C PRO A 35 -16.94 21.55 -15.51
N HIS A 36 -17.93 21.53 -14.62
CA HIS A 36 -19.31 21.59 -15.14
C HIS A 36 -19.55 23.04 -15.54
N PRO A 37 -19.92 23.29 -16.81
CA PRO A 37 -21.29 23.03 -17.22
C PRO A 37 -21.38 22.49 -18.65
N HIS A 38 -21.49 21.18 -18.81
CA HIS A 38 -22.29 20.64 -19.90
C HIS A 38 -23.51 20.00 -19.25
N PRO A 39 -24.75 20.40 -19.62
CA PRO A 39 -25.93 19.67 -19.17
C PRO A 39 -25.79 18.25 -19.70
N HIS A 40 -25.41 17.33 -18.81
CA HIS A 40 -25.46 15.92 -19.14
C HIS A 40 -26.91 15.60 -19.51
N PRO A 41 -27.16 14.84 -20.59
CA PRO A 41 -28.52 14.61 -21.11
C PRO A 41 -29.45 13.95 -20.08
N HIS A 42 -28.91 13.41 -18.99
CA HIS A 42 -29.66 12.86 -17.88
C HIS A 42 -29.08 13.35 -16.54
N PRO A 43 -29.88 14.02 -15.68
CA PRO A 43 -29.48 14.31 -14.31
C PRO A 43 -29.24 12.99 -13.56
N LEU A 44 -28.23 12.97 -12.69
CA LEU A 44 -27.94 11.82 -11.83
C LEU A 44 -29.17 11.53 -10.95
N SER A 45 -29.76 10.36 -11.11
CA SER A 45 -30.88 9.93 -10.27
C SER A 45 -30.32 9.36 -8.95
N PRO A 46 -30.99 9.55 -7.80
CA PRO A 46 -30.65 8.85 -6.56
C PRO A 46 -30.69 7.32 -6.67
N ALA A 47 -31.36 6.80 -7.71
CA ALA A 47 -31.44 5.38 -8.03
C ALA A 47 -30.30 4.90 -8.96
N ASP A 48 -29.52 5.82 -9.54
CA ASP A 48 -28.33 5.44 -10.29
C ASP A 48 -27.31 4.86 -9.33
N PRO A 49 -26.66 3.72 -9.66
CA PRO A 49 -25.54 3.24 -8.87
C PRO A 49 -24.53 4.38 -8.68
N LEU A 50 -24.00 4.56 -7.48
CA LEU A 50 -22.86 5.44 -7.17
C LEU A 50 -21.56 5.02 -7.89
N SER A 51 -21.66 4.29 -9.00
CA SER A 51 -20.59 4.04 -9.94
C SER A 51 -20.14 5.38 -10.50
N LEU A 52 -18.93 5.76 -10.14
CA LEU A 52 -18.20 6.86 -10.75
C LEU A 52 -18.22 6.61 -12.27
N ARG A 53 -18.96 7.43 -13.03
CA ARG A 53 -19.03 7.29 -14.49
C ARG A 53 -17.65 7.65 -15.05
N LEU A 54 -16.87 6.64 -15.42
CA LEU A 54 -15.54 6.80 -16.00
C LEU A 54 -15.66 6.88 -17.51
N GLU A 55 -15.33 8.04 -18.09
CA GLU A 55 -15.31 8.21 -19.54
C GLU A 55 -14.27 7.28 -20.19
N PRO A 56 -14.61 6.57 -21.29
CA PRO A 56 -13.65 5.70 -21.97
C PRO A 56 -12.36 6.41 -22.39
N ALA A 57 -12.44 7.68 -22.78
CA ALA A 57 -11.28 8.50 -23.14
C ALA A 57 -10.33 8.73 -21.95
N LEU A 58 -10.89 8.91 -20.73
CA LEU A 58 -10.11 9.02 -19.50
C LEU A 58 -9.37 7.71 -19.23
N VAL A 59 -10.07 6.57 -19.29
CA VAL A 59 -9.48 5.25 -19.08
C VAL A 59 -8.34 5.00 -20.07
N HIS A 60 -8.55 5.28 -21.35
CA HIS A 60 -7.53 5.11 -22.39
C HIS A 60 -6.29 5.97 -22.15
N SER A 61 -6.49 7.25 -21.82
CA SER A 61 -5.36 8.16 -21.53
C SER A 61 -4.57 7.69 -20.30
N PHE A 62 -5.26 7.19 -19.28
CA PHE A 62 -4.64 6.65 -18.08
C PHE A 62 -3.80 5.39 -18.37
N LEU A 63 -4.36 4.43 -19.12
CA LEU A 63 -3.64 3.21 -19.52
C LEU A 63 -2.40 3.51 -20.36
N ARG A 64 -2.48 4.50 -21.27
CA ARG A 64 -1.32 4.97 -22.03
C ARG A 64 -0.22 5.55 -21.14
N SER A 65 -0.60 6.33 -20.12
CA SER A 65 0.36 6.88 -19.15
C SER A 65 1.03 5.78 -18.33
N LEU A 66 0.30 4.74 -17.93
CA LEU A 66 0.89 3.57 -17.25
C LEU A 66 1.92 2.85 -18.14
N ALA A 67 1.58 2.60 -19.41
CA ALA A 67 2.48 1.96 -20.35
C ALA A 67 3.75 2.80 -20.59
N HIS A 68 3.61 4.11 -20.76
CA HIS A 68 4.75 5.03 -20.94
C HIS A 68 5.66 5.04 -19.71
N LEU A 69 5.09 5.03 -18.49
CA LEU A 69 5.85 4.98 -17.24
C LEU A 69 6.31 3.57 -16.86
N ARG A 70 6.01 2.56 -17.68
CA ARG A 70 6.28 1.13 -17.41
C ARG A 70 5.73 0.66 -16.06
N LEU A 71 4.58 1.21 -15.67
CA LEU A 71 3.85 0.82 -14.47
C LEU A 71 2.87 -0.29 -14.81
N HIS A 72 3.01 -1.42 -14.12
CA HIS A 72 2.08 -2.54 -14.21
C HIS A 72 1.17 -2.54 -12.98
N LEU A 73 -0.14 -2.62 -13.19
CA LEU A 73 -1.13 -2.71 -12.12
C LEU A 73 -1.79 -4.07 -12.16
N SER A 74 -2.00 -4.66 -10.99
CA SER A 74 -2.74 -5.91 -10.82
C SER A 74 -3.69 -5.76 -9.65
N PHE A 75 -4.94 -6.18 -9.85
CA PHE A 75 -6.01 -5.99 -8.89
C PHE A 75 -6.41 -7.33 -8.31
N TYR A 76 -6.50 -7.39 -6.98
CA TYR A 76 -6.85 -8.61 -6.25
C TYR A 76 -7.94 -8.28 -5.23
N ALA A 77 -8.86 -9.21 -5.03
CA ALA A 77 -9.94 -9.10 -4.05
C ALA A 77 -10.13 -10.43 -3.33
N GLY A 78 -10.41 -10.38 -2.03
CA GLY A 78 -10.62 -11.56 -1.20
C GLY A 78 -10.25 -11.33 0.26
N ALA A 79 -10.49 -12.34 1.09
CA ALA A 79 -10.05 -12.34 2.48
C ALA A 79 -8.53 -12.49 2.59
N TRP A 80 -7.93 -11.97 3.67
CA TRP A 80 -6.47 -12.01 3.88
C TRP A 80 -5.87 -13.42 3.86
N ASP A 81 -6.60 -14.42 4.35
CA ASP A 81 -6.12 -15.80 4.33
C ASP A 81 -6.04 -16.37 2.91
N ALA A 82 -6.92 -15.94 2.00
CA ALA A 82 -6.96 -16.40 0.61
C ALA A 82 -6.13 -15.54 -0.35
N LEU A 83 -5.79 -14.31 0.03
CA LEU A 83 -5.07 -13.38 -0.83
C LEU A 83 -3.62 -13.86 -1.03
N SER A 84 -3.25 -14.05 -2.31
CA SER A 84 -1.93 -14.54 -2.75
C SER A 84 -1.44 -13.81 -4.02
N PRO A 85 -1.17 -12.50 -3.92
CA PRO A 85 -0.85 -11.65 -5.08
C PRO A 85 0.61 -11.78 -5.57
N GLY A 86 1.42 -12.63 -4.93
CA GLY A 86 2.86 -12.77 -5.17
C GLY A 86 3.71 -12.22 -4.02
N VAL A 87 5.00 -12.06 -4.28
CA VAL A 87 5.99 -11.48 -3.35
C VAL A 87 6.44 -10.11 -3.83
N PHE A 88 6.75 -9.22 -2.89
CA PHE A 88 7.12 -7.84 -3.15
C PHE A 88 8.25 -7.38 -2.24
N ASP A 89 9.05 -6.44 -2.76
CA ASP A 89 10.08 -5.74 -1.98
C ASP A 89 9.47 -4.81 -0.94
N MET A 90 8.30 -4.24 -1.26
CA MET A 90 7.57 -3.31 -0.40
C MET A 90 6.09 -3.66 -0.33
N VAL A 91 5.57 -3.82 0.89
CA VAL A 91 4.15 -4.03 1.18
C VAL A 91 3.63 -2.84 1.98
N LEU A 92 2.65 -2.13 1.48
CA LEU A 92 2.07 -0.97 2.16
C LEU A 92 0.64 -1.25 2.59
N THR A 93 0.31 -0.90 3.84
CA THR A 93 -1.06 -0.90 4.31
C THR A 93 -1.31 0.23 5.29
N SER A 94 -2.56 0.70 5.34
CA SER A 94 -2.99 1.80 6.18
C SER A 94 -4.33 1.46 6.82
N GLU A 95 -4.45 1.66 8.13
CA GLU A 95 -5.71 1.51 8.89
C GLU A 95 -6.32 0.10 8.71
N THR A 96 -5.50 -0.96 8.75
CA THR A 96 -5.95 -2.36 8.59
C THR A 96 -5.90 -3.21 9.85
N ILE A 97 -5.41 -2.64 10.97
CA ILE A 97 -5.20 -3.38 12.22
C ILE A 97 -6.29 -3.11 13.28
N TYR A 98 -7.45 -2.59 12.86
CA TYR A 98 -8.51 -2.17 13.77
C TYR A 98 -9.33 -3.33 14.35
N ARG A 99 -9.32 -4.51 13.71
CA ARG A 99 -10.13 -5.66 14.13
C ARG A 99 -9.22 -6.80 14.63
N PRO A 100 -9.21 -7.09 15.95
CA PRO A 100 -8.36 -8.10 16.57
C PRO A 100 -8.43 -9.49 15.93
N SER A 101 -9.64 -9.97 15.63
CA SER A 101 -9.86 -11.32 15.06
C SER A 101 -9.22 -11.53 13.68
N SER A 102 -8.95 -10.44 12.94
CA SER A 102 -8.31 -10.49 11.63
C SER A 102 -6.80 -10.30 11.65
N LEU A 103 -6.20 -9.94 12.79
CA LEU A 103 -4.76 -9.67 12.87
C LEU A 103 -3.89 -10.89 12.48
N PRO A 104 -4.21 -12.14 12.90
CA PRO A 104 -3.40 -13.29 12.49
C PRO A 104 -3.42 -13.52 10.98
N ALA A 105 -4.58 -13.38 10.35
CA ALA A 105 -4.75 -13.53 8.90
C ALA A 105 -4.01 -12.43 8.13
N LEU A 106 -4.11 -11.18 8.59
CA LEU A 106 -3.39 -10.05 8.01
C LEU A 106 -1.87 -10.22 8.12
N ALA A 107 -1.37 -10.61 9.29
CA ALA A 107 0.06 -10.80 9.51
C ALA A 107 0.62 -11.91 8.60
N ARG A 108 -0.08 -13.04 8.45
CA ARG A 108 0.31 -14.11 7.50
C ARG A 108 0.28 -13.63 6.06
N CYS A 109 -0.73 -12.86 5.69
CA CYS A 109 -0.83 -12.28 4.35
C CYS A 109 0.38 -11.38 4.07
N ILE A 110 0.72 -10.48 4.98
CA ILE A 110 1.90 -9.62 4.85
C ILE A 110 3.17 -10.48 4.74
N GLN A 111 3.35 -11.45 5.64
CA GLN A 111 4.52 -12.32 5.63
C GLN A 111 4.69 -13.04 4.29
N ARG A 112 3.62 -13.63 3.74
CA ARG A 112 3.63 -14.31 2.43
C ARG A 112 3.97 -13.36 1.29
N CYS A 113 3.51 -12.11 1.36
CA CYS A 113 3.76 -11.08 0.35
C CYS A 113 5.16 -10.47 0.41
N LEU A 114 5.98 -10.74 1.43
CA LEU A 114 7.35 -10.21 1.49
C LEU A 114 8.32 -11.11 0.72
N ALA A 115 9.11 -10.49 -0.15
CA ALA A 115 10.22 -11.14 -0.82
C ALA A 115 11.19 -11.76 0.22
N PRO A 116 11.63 -13.02 0.04
CA PRO A 116 12.62 -13.62 0.91
C PRO A 116 13.97 -12.89 0.78
N SER A 117 14.79 -12.93 1.82
CA SER A 117 16.21 -12.62 1.69
C SER A 117 16.90 -13.78 0.97
N ASP A 118 17.79 -13.47 0.02
CA ASP A 118 18.58 -14.50 -0.67
C ASP A 118 19.62 -15.09 0.29
N SER A 119 19.23 -16.12 1.03
CA SER A 119 20.14 -16.98 1.81
C SER A 119 20.38 -18.34 1.13
N SER A 120 19.75 -18.59 -0.03
CA SER A 120 19.86 -19.85 -0.78
C SER A 120 20.81 -19.81 -1.99
N ALA A 121 21.48 -18.67 -2.24
CA ALA A 121 22.63 -18.64 -3.15
C ALA A 121 23.85 -19.26 -2.43
N SER A 122 23.98 -20.58 -2.56
CA SER A 122 25.20 -21.38 -2.45
C SER A 122 26.50 -20.57 -2.27
N ALA A 123 27.08 -20.62 -1.07
CA ALA A 123 28.52 -20.66 -0.73
C ALA A 123 29.54 -19.85 -1.57
N ALA A 124 29.15 -18.75 -2.20
CA ALA A 124 30.05 -17.79 -2.80
C ALA A 124 29.83 -16.45 -2.09
N PRO A 125 30.90 -15.78 -1.59
CA PRO A 125 30.79 -14.46 -0.99
C PRO A 125 30.54 -13.43 -2.10
N SER A 126 29.32 -13.39 -2.63
CA SER A 126 28.85 -12.25 -3.43
C SER A 126 28.53 -11.11 -2.48
N THR A 127 29.25 -10.01 -2.64
CA THR A 127 29.17 -8.73 -1.91
C THR A 127 27.84 -7.98 -2.06
N GLY A 128 26.73 -8.68 -2.29
CA GLY A 128 25.44 -8.10 -2.64
C GLY A 128 24.26 -8.93 -2.15
N ALA A 129 24.22 -9.25 -0.85
CA ALA A 129 23.02 -9.82 -0.23
C ALA A 129 21.84 -8.86 -0.45
N THR A 130 20.82 -9.32 -1.18
CA THR A 130 19.59 -8.56 -1.38
C THR A 130 18.83 -8.52 -0.04
N PRO A 131 18.57 -7.33 0.52
CA PRO A 131 17.77 -7.25 1.73
C PRO A 131 16.36 -7.75 1.40
N GLY A 132 15.86 -8.70 2.20
CA GLY A 132 14.49 -9.20 2.04
C GLY A 132 13.44 -8.09 2.13
N GLY A 133 12.23 -8.35 1.64
CA GLY A 133 11.17 -7.35 1.55
C GLY A 133 10.81 -6.70 2.89
N ARG A 134 10.25 -5.48 2.83
CA ARG A 134 9.77 -4.70 3.98
C ARG A 134 8.28 -4.40 3.87
N ALA A 135 7.57 -4.48 4.98
CA ALA A 135 6.19 -3.98 5.08
C ALA A 135 6.13 -2.71 5.90
N TYR A 136 5.31 -1.75 5.48
CA TYR A 136 4.99 -0.56 6.26
C TYR A 136 3.50 -0.49 6.57
N VAL A 137 3.17 -0.41 7.86
CA VAL A 137 1.81 -0.38 8.38
C VAL A 137 1.57 0.96 9.06
N ALA A 138 0.81 1.84 8.39
CA ALA A 138 0.32 3.07 9.00
C ALA A 138 -0.95 2.78 9.82
N ALA A 139 -0.99 3.20 11.08
CA ALA A 139 -2.13 2.90 11.95
C ALA A 139 -2.31 3.95 13.05
N LYS A 140 -3.55 4.09 13.53
CA LYS A 140 -3.80 4.68 14.85
C LYS A 140 -3.21 3.80 15.96
N GLU A 141 -2.82 4.43 17.06
CA GLU A 141 -2.27 3.71 18.21
C GLU A 141 -3.31 2.74 18.81
N VAL A 142 -4.56 3.21 18.94
CA VAL A 142 -5.70 2.48 19.50
C VAL A 142 -6.97 2.76 18.69
N TYR A 143 -7.81 1.74 18.48
CA TYR A 143 -9.11 1.84 17.82
C TYR A 143 -10.23 1.56 18.84
N PHE A 144 -10.88 2.63 19.30
CA PHE A 144 -12.00 2.53 20.23
C PHE A 144 -13.21 1.79 19.61
N GLY A 145 -13.94 1.04 20.42
CA GLY A 145 -15.11 0.25 20.01
C GLY A 145 -14.76 -1.12 19.41
N VAL A 146 -13.89 -1.18 18.41
CA VAL A 146 -13.47 -2.43 17.74
C VAL A 146 -12.29 -3.14 18.40
N GLY A 147 -11.54 -2.43 19.25
CA GLY A 147 -10.54 -3.01 20.17
C GLY A 147 -9.13 -3.20 19.59
N GLY A 148 -8.92 -3.01 18.28
CA GLY A 148 -7.60 -3.14 17.68
C GLY A 148 -6.59 -2.12 18.20
N SER A 149 -5.31 -2.48 18.20
CA SER A 149 -4.22 -1.58 18.59
C SER A 149 -2.90 -1.96 17.95
N VAL A 150 -1.97 -1.01 17.91
CA VAL A 150 -0.58 -1.25 17.47
C VAL A 150 0.10 -2.29 18.35
N ARG A 151 -0.14 -2.23 19.67
CA ARG A 151 0.46 -3.16 20.63
C ARG A 151 0.07 -4.61 20.35
N GLU A 152 -1.23 -4.85 20.14
CA GLU A 152 -1.75 -6.19 19.85
C GLU A 152 -1.25 -6.71 18.50
N PHE A 153 -1.27 -5.87 17.46
CA PHE A 153 -0.75 -6.26 16.16
C PHE A 153 0.75 -6.59 16.20
N ALA A 154 1.57 -5.79 16.89
CA ALA A 154 2.99 -6.08 17.06
C ALA A 154 3.24 -7.39 17.82
N HIS A 155 2.39 -7.75 18.78
CA HIS A 155 2.46 -9.05 19.46
C HIS A 155 2.17 -10.21 18.49
N VAL A 156 1.10 -10.11 17.69
CA VAL A 156 0.74 -11.12 16.69
C VAL A 156 1.85 -11.30 15.65
N VAL A 157 2.41 -10.20 15.12
CA VAL A 157 3.50 -10.23 14.14
C VAL A 157 4.73 -10.94 14.70
N ARG A 158 5.13 -10.64 15.94
CA ARG A 158 6.25 -11.33 16.60
C ARG A 158 5.97 -12.81 16.82
N GLY A 159 4.74 -13.16 17.21
CA GLY A 159 4.30 -14.55 17.35
C GLY A 159 4.36 -15.35 16.04
N GLN A 160 4.36 -14.68 14.89
CA GLN A 160 4.53 -15.30 13.56
C GLN A 160 6.00 -15.34 13.08
N GLY A 161 6.96 -15.02 13.96
CA GLY A 161 8.38 -15.04 13.63
C GLY A 161 8.82 -13.89 12.73
N MET A 162 8.08 -12.77 12.73
CA MET A 162 8.48 -11.55 12.04
C MET A 162 9.01 -10.50 13.03
N HIS A 163 9.92 -9.67 12.55
CA HIS A 163 10.34 -8.48 13.27
C HIS A 163 9.39 -7.32 13.04
N VAL A 164 9.33 -6.42 14.03
CA VAL A 164 8.53 -5.19 13.99
C VAL A 164 9.28 -4.06 14.69
N GLN A 165 9.38 -2.92 14.02
CA GLN A 165 9.97 -1.69 14.55
C GLN A 165 9.07 -0.50 14.24
N ARG A 166 8.90 0.40 15.21
CA ARG A 166 8.24 1.69 14.95
C ARG A 166 9.21 2.64 14.27
N ARG A 167 8.84 3.16 13.10
CA ARG A 167 9.67 4.09 12.31
C ARG A 167 9.22 5.54 12.42
N TRP A 168 7.95 5.76 12.76
CA TRP A 168 7.39 7.10 12.94
C TRP A 168 6.24 7.06 13.94
N GLU A 169 6.06 8.14 14.70
CA GLU A 169 4.87 8.37 15.53
C GLU A 169 4.48 9.85 15.62
N THR A 170 3.20 10.09 15.84
CA THR A 170 2.67 11.33 16.39
C THR A 170 1.82 11.01 17.60
N ARG A 171 1.88 11.88 18.60
CA ARG A 171 1.12 11.77 19.86
C ARG A 171 -0.03 12.77 19.95
N GLU A 172 -0.22 13.60 18.93
CA GLU A 172 -1.34 14.52 18.87
C GLU A 172 -2.65 13.77 18.61
N GLY A 173 -3.69 14.10 19.38
CA GLY A 173 -4.98 13.44 19.30
C GLY A 173 -4.91 11.96 19.66
N SER A 174 -5.44 11.08 18.81
CA SER A 174 -5.58 9.64 19.09
C SER A 174 -4.29 8.82 18.90
N GLY A 175 -3.15 9.46 18.68
CA GLY A 175 -1.87 8.80 18.39
C GLY A 175 -1.86 8.05 17.05
N ARG A 176 -0.78 8.17 16.28
CA ARG A 176 -0.60 7.40 15.04
C ARG A 176 0.86 6.98 14.90
N CYS A 177 1.10 5.88 14.22
CA CYS A 177 2.46 5.41 13.96
C CYS A 177 2.58 4.73 12.59
N VAL A 178 3.82 4.59 12.14
CA VAL A 178 4.20 3.68 11.05
C VAL A 178 5.09 2.60 11.63
N LEU A 179 4.65 1.34 11.47
CA LEU A 179 5.45 0.16 11.78
C LEU A 179 6.16 -0.32 10.53
N GLU A 180 7.42 -0.71 10.65
CA GLU A 180 8.14 -1.51 9.66
C GLU A 180 8.19 -2.96 10.12
N LEU A 181 7.86 -3.90 9.21
CA LEU A 181 7.91 -5.34 9.46
C LEU A 181 8.83 -6.03 8.44
N TRP A 182 9.52 -7.09 8.87
CA TRP A 182 10.32 -7.95 7.99
C TRP A 182 10.39 -9.38 8.52
N ARG A 183 10.68 -10.33 7.63
CA ARG A 183 10.93 -11.73 8.03
C ARG A 183 12.21 -11.79 8.87
N ALA A 184 12.21 -12.65 9.89
CA ALA A 184 13.42 -13.01 10.62
C ALA A 184 14.45 -13.69 9.72
#